data_AF-A0AAW3B3J3-F1
#
_entry.id   AF-A0AAW3B3J3-F1
#
_cell.length_a   1.000
_cell.length_b   1.000
_cell.length_c   1.000
_cell.angle_alpha   90.00
_cell.angle_beta   90.00
_cell.angle_gamma   90.00
#
_symmetry.space_group_name_H-M   'P 1'
#
loop_
_entity.id
_entity.type
_entity.pdbx_description
1 polymer ?
#
loop_
_entity_poly.entity_id
_entity_poly.type
_entity_poly.pdbx_seq_one_letter_code
_entity_poly.pdbx_strand_id
1 'polypeptide(L)'
;MFAESARHLQWKQEHHQQPHTSPEYTEETASARLVRSPYSTVKANQREYALDEDENGNAASGTADTTLPTPLVATTDADVLEQELLDDNFLYYPPLTAISEASATEALHTHSCGEPARYVPGQQIIPPGLTRYRVDVQYQGSDFDGWYKSVQRTNKKRDAAPAGNTTVGVADYGAGSHHFARVVLEEALAVALDVPMVGVVAAVIPETGVSVRRLTCHVDVPSEVELQPRTILQRSTLWLHQRRQPLAILSCHPCHNQDFHARHSGVRRVYCYRILNRIAPPLFDAGLQWHVDRYLDVPRMQRMARLMEGTHDYGFFADTKMANALRRAAASSTGSSRGGPVVSSAHSVEHEPLTSHGLARGEAPAAPKVTIERGLSQLERAAALPTFNEYGQRVVTYQAKPHEYYKARTNLPTVRTVDKIEVVRQEDEVLIWFVGQSFLRHQIRNMVGVLKAGGHGLWDDQELQHALQSGFEVSRKKFKRERLPPAPVHGLTLWDVEYPAQHRSDFVPYVDAGPYEPIDISTQH
;
A
#
# COMPACT_ATOMS: atom_id res chain seq x y z
N MET A 1 -15.01 -15.44 -17.03
CA MET A 1 -13.95 -14.54 -16.51
C MET A 1 -12.53 -14.90 -16.95
N PHE A 2 -12.12 -16.16 -17.14
CA PHE A 2 -10.92 -16.45 -17.97
C PHE A 2 -11.20 -16.30 -19.49
N ALA A 3 -12.47 -16.25 -19.90
CA ALA A 3 -12.85 -16.16 -21.30
C ALA A 3 -12.59 -14.76 -21.92
N GLU A 4 -12.67 -13.66 -21.18
CA GLU A 4 -12.48 -12.32 -21.78
C GLU A 4 -11.01 -11.90 -21.81
N SER A 5 -10.22 -12.26 -20.80
CA SER A 5 -8.77 -12.06 -20.80
C SER A 5 -8.05 -13.02 -21.77
N ALA A 6 -8.49 -14.28 -21.87
CA ALA A 6 -7.95 -15.22 -22.86
C ALA A 6 -8.40 -14.91 -24.29
N ARG A 7 -9.66 -14.54 -24.54
CA ARG A 7 -10.13 -14.16 -25.90
C ARG A 7 -9.41 -12.92 -26.44
N HIS A 8 -9.07 -11.96 -25.59
CA HIS A 8 -8.31 -10.78 -26.02
C HIS A 8 -6.84 -11.11 -26.33
N LEU A 9 -6.25 -12.09 -25.64
CA LEU A 9 -4.90 -12.61 -25.94
C LEU A 9 -4.88 -13.49 -27.20
N GLN A 10 -5.91 -14.30 -27.42
CA GLN A 10 -6.02 -15.20 -28.57
C GLN A 10 -6.36 -14.45 -29.86
N TRP A 11 -7.22 -13.42 -29.80
CA TRP A 11 -7.48 -12.48 -30.90
C TRP A 11 -6.20 -11.73 -31.35
N LYS A 12 -5.30 -11.40 -30.42
CA LYS A 12 -4.00 -10.77 -30.73
C LYS A 12 -2.98 -11.72 -31.36
N GLN A 13 -3.06 -13.03 -31.09
CA GLN A 13 -2.16 -14.02 -31.70
C GLN A 13 -2.58 -14.38 -33.13
N GLU A 14 -3.89 -14.42 -33.42
CA GLU A 14 -4.41 -14.74 -34.75
C GLU A 14 -4.20 -13.60 -35.77
N HIS A 15 -4.20 -12.34 -35.34
CA HIS A 15 -3.98 -11.18 -36.22
C HIS A 15 -2.51 -10.77 -36.41
N HIS A 16 -1.56 -11.41 -35.74
CA HIS A 16 -0.11 -11.20 -35.95
C HIS A 16 0.56 -12.20 -36.90
N GLN A 17 -0.22 -13.09 -37.55
CA GLN A 17 0.28 -14.01 -38.59
C GLN A 17 -0.04 -13.56 -40.03
N GLN A 18 -0.02 -12.25 -40.30
CA GLN A 18 0.09 -11.77 -41.69
C GLN A 18 1.46 -11.09 -41.88
N PRO A 19 2.34 -11.64 -42.74
CA PRO A 19 3.64 -11.04 -42.98
C PRO A 19 3.47 -9.80 -43.87
N HIS A 20 3.58 -8.62 -43.29
CA HIS A 20 3.80 -7.40 -44.05
C HIS A 20 5.27 -7.35 -44.47
N THR A 21 5.52 -7.70 -45.72
CA THR A 21 6.78 -7.43 -46.43
C THR A 21 6.99 -5.92 -46.53
N SER A 22 8.06 -5.42 -45.94
CA SER A 22 8.55 -4.05 -46.15
C SER A 22 9.96 -4.10 -46.74
N PRO A 23 10.30 -3.18 -47.66
CA PRO A 23 11.44 -3.33 -48.56
C PRO A 23 12.78 -3.02 -47.88
N GLU A 24 13.80 -3.71 -48.36
CA GLU A 24 15.21 -3.49 -48.06
C GLU A 24 15.62 -2.02 -48.29
N TYR A 25 16.26 -1.43 -47.29
CA TYR A 25 17.11 -0.25 -47.48
C TYR A 25 18.53 -0.63 -47.12
N THR A 26 19.38 -0.62 -48.14
CA THR A 26 20.81 -0.91 -48.11
C THR A 26 21.59 0.10 -47.28
N GLU A 27 22.57 -0.43 -46.55
CA GLU A 27 23.58 0.30 -45.78
C GLU A 27 24.42 1.22 -46.68
N GLU A 28 24.61 2.47 -46.24
CA GLU A 28 25.79 3.24 -46.61
C GLU A 28 26.55 3.64 -45.35
N THR A 29 27.78 3.14 -45.31
CA THR A 29 28.83 3.43 -44.36
C THR A 29 29.31 4.88 -44.51
N ALA A 30 29.24 5.67 -43.45
CA ALA A 30 29.95 6.94 -43.35
C ALA A 30 30.63 7.08 -41.99
N SER A 31 31.96 7.09 -42.04
CA SER A 31 32.88 7.19 -40.93
C SER A 31 32.97 8.61 -40.35
N ALA A 32 33.26 8.66 -39.05
CA ALA A 32 33.98 9.71 -38.32
C ALA A 32 33.36 11.13 -38.24
N ARG A 33 33.03 11.54 -37.01
CA ARG A 33 33.65 12.72 -36.36
C ARG A 33 33.33 12.79 -34.87
N LEU A 34 34.37 12.63 -34.04
CA LEU A 34 34.42 13.18 -32.69
C LEU A 34 34.22 14.71 -32.79
N VAL A 35 33.20 15.22 -32.12
CA VAL A 35 33.09 16.65 -31.81
C VAL A 35 32.98 16.79 -30.30
N ARG A 36 34.12 17.13 -29.69
CA ARG A 36 34.18 17.77 -28.37
C ARG A 36 33.62 19.18 -28.49
N SER A 37 32.84 19.63 -27.51
CA SER A 37 32.58 21.04 -27.23
C SER A 37 32.10 21.20 -25.78
N PRO A 38 32.22 22.38 -25.15
CA PRO A 38 33.18 22.57 -24.08
C PRO A 38 32.50 22.97 -22.75
N TYR A 39 33.32 23.05 -21.71
CA TYR A 39 33.03 23.65 -20.40
C TYR A 39 32.09 24.87 -20.43
N SER A 40 31.10 24.89 -19.53
CA SER A 40 30.66 26.14 -18.90
C SER A 40 30.68 25.99 -17.37
N THR A 41 31.63 26.70 -16.78
CA THR A 41 31.83 26.96 -15.36
C THR A 41 30.75 27.94 -14.86
N VAL A 42 29.91 27.56 -13.88
CA VAL A 42 29.22 28.55 -13.03
C VAL A 42 29.10 28.05 -11.58
N LYS A 43 30.00 28.61 -10.77
CA LYS A 43 29.89 29.07 -9.37
C LYS A 43 29.23 28.16 -8.32
N ALA A 44 30.11 27.65 -7.45
CA ALA A 44 29.82 27.26 -6.09
C ALA A 44 29.24 28.44 -5.29
N ASN A 45 28.04 28.26 -4.73
CA ASN A 45 27.60 29.01 -3.56
C ASN A 45 27.69 28.06 -2.37
N GLN A 46 28.79 28.20 -1.63
CA GLN A 46 28.90 27.72 -0.26
C GLN A 46 27.84 28.43 0.57
N ARG A 47 26.94 27.64 1.16
CA ARG A 47 26.18 28.04 2.34
C ARG A 47 26.46 26.98 3.39
N GLU A 48 27.42 27.28 4.25
CA GLU A 48 27.52 26.68 5.58
C GLU A 48 26.17 26.87 6.27
N TYR A 49 25.55 25.79 6.69
CA TYR A 49 24.49 25.85 7.70
C TYR A 49 24.71 24.76 8.73
N ALA A 50 24.61 25.24 9.97
CA ALA A 50 25.03 24.67 11.22
C ALA A 50 24.49 23.26 11.50
N LEU A 51 25.32 22.53 12.23
CA LEU A 51 24.98 21.35 12.99
C LEU A 51 24.02 21.77 14.11
N ASP A 52 22.79 21.24 14.11
CA ASP A 52 21.98 21.17 15.33
C ASP A 52 22.03 19.71 15.80
N GLU A 53 22.94 19.47 16.73
CA GLU A 53 22.97 18.32 17.62
C GLU A 53 21.98 18.60 18.76
N ASP A 54 20.99 17.74 18.96
CA ASP A 54 20.21 17.73 20.21
C ASP A 54 20.16 16.30 20.76
N GLU A 55 21.23 15.92 21.45
CA GLU A 55 21.20 15.00 22.58
C GLU A 55 21.09 15.84 23.87
N ASN A 56 20.01 15.70 24.62
CA ASN A 56 20.03 15.31 26.04
C ASN A 56 18.69 15.56 26.74
N GLY A 57 18.29 14.59 27.54
CA GLY A 57 17.38 14.82 28.66
C GLY A 57 18.12 15.44 29.84
N ASN A 58 17.40 16.19 30.68
CA ASN A 58 17.44 15.97 32.12
C ASN A 58 16.25 16.65 32.83
N ALA A 59 15.95 16.10 34.01
CA ALA A 59 14.84 16.42 34.90
C ALA A 59 14.99 17.75 35.67
N ALA A 60 13.87 18.35 36.09
CA ALA A 60 13.47 18.47 37.51
C ALA A 60 12.33 19.49 37.79
N SER A 61 11.47 19.09 38.75
CA SER A 61 10.72 19.85 39.78
C SER A 61 9.62 20.88 39.42
N GLY A 62 8.36 20.46 39.55
CA GLY A 62 7.47 20.80 40.68
C GLY A 62 6.88 22.22 40.80
N THR A 63 5.56 22.34 40.62
CA THR A 63 4.60 22.85 41.64
C THR A 63 3.17 22.67 41.11
N ALA A 64 2.29 22.17 41.97
CA ALA A 64 0.90 21.85 41.68
C ALA A 64 0.02 23.10 41.82
N ASP A 65 -0.95 23.25 40.92
CA ASP A 65 -2.16 24.00 41.23
C ASP A 65 -3.39 23.39 40.56
N THR A 66 -4.45 23.34 41.36
CA THR A 66 -5.60 22.45 41.24
C THR A 66 -6.78 23.23 40.69
N THR A 67 -7.29 22.90 39.50
CA THR A 67 -8.69 23.17 39.13
C THR A 67 -9.19 22.15 38.10
N LEU A 68 -10.28 21.46 38.45
CA LEU A 68 -11.00 20.49 37.60
C LEU A 68 -11.85 21.21 36.56
N PRO A 69 -11.99 20.64 35.35
CA PRO A 69 -13.32 20.51 34.78
C PRO A 69 -13.64 19.08 34.31
N THR A 70 -14.93 18.79 34.38
CA THR A 70 -15.73 17.58 34.14
C THR A 70 -15.50 16.93 32.76
N PRO A 71 -15.56 15.58 32.62
CA PRO A 71 -15.17 14.91 31.38
C PRO A 71 -16.30 14.90 30.34
N LEU A 72 -15.99 15.34 29.12
CA LEU A 72 -16.70 14.92 27.91
C LEU A 72 -16.16 13.54 27.52
N VAL A 73 -17.08 12.59 27.37
CA VAL A 73 -16.81 11.19 27.02
C VAL A 73 -16.19 11.14 25.61
N ALA A 74 -14.87 10.90 25.56
CA ALA A 74 -14.16 10.56 24.34
C ALA A 74 -14.16 9.04 24.17
N THR A 75 -15.02 8.53 23.29
CA THR A 75 -14.99 7.14 22.82
C THR A 75 -13.97 7.03 21.68
N THR A 76 -12.66 7.10 21.93
CA THR A 76 -11.65 7.00 20.84
C THR A 76 -10.26 6.51 21.28
N ASP A 77 -10.16 5.50 22.15
CA ASP A 77 -8.85 4.88 22.46
C ASP A 77 -8.67 3.51 21.80
N ALA A 78 -9.75 2.76 21.54
CA ALA A 78 -9.70 1.47 20.84
C ALA A 78 -9.47 1.63 19.33
N ASP A 79 -10.17 2.59 18.70
CA ASP A 79 -10.06 2.86 17.26
C ASP A 79 -8.66 3.38 16.89
N VAL A 80 -8.02 4.16 17.76
CA VAL A 80 -6.66 4.68 17.55
C VAL A 80 -5.63 3.57 17.67
N LEU A 81 -5.78 2.61 18.60
CA LEU A 81 -4.86 1.49 18.75
C LEU A 81 -5.01 0.48 17.61
N GLU A 82 -6.24 0.15 17.19
CA GLU A 82 -6.49 -0.62 15.98
C GLU A 82 -5.97 0.12 14.73
N GLN A 83 -5.97 1.46 14.72
CA GLN A 83 -5.44 2.27 13.62
C GLN A 83 -3.94 2.50 13.61
N GLU A 84 -3.26 2.54 14.74
CA GLU A 84 -1.79 2.52 14.79
C GLU A 84 -1.24 1.15 14.37
N LEU A 85 -2.02 0.08 14.55
CA LEU A 85 -1.82 -1.24 13.94
C LEU A 85 -2.21 -1.23 12.44
N LEU A 86 -3.11 -0.36 12.00
CA LEU A 86 -3.39 -0.13 10.58
C LEU A 86 -2.24 0.61 9.87
N ASP A 87 -1.42 1.43 10.54
CA ASP A 87 -0.18 1.98 9.98
C ASP A 87 0.88 0.91 9.62
N ASP A 88 0.67 -0.35 10.04
CA ASP A 88 1.41 -1.53 9.58
C ASP A 88 0.92 -2.07 8.20
N ASN A 89 0.26 -1.19 7.42
CA ASN A 89 -0.42 -1.37 6.12
C ASN A 89 0.32 -2.11 5.00
N PHE A 90 1.62 -2.38 5.12
CA PHE A 90 2.42 -3.02 4.06
C PHE A 90 2.74 -4.48 4.34
N LEU A 91 2.37 -4.99 5.51
CA LEU A 91 2.81 -6.31 5.96
C LEU A 91 1.56 -7.16 6.18
N TYR A 92 1.21 -7.95 5.16
CA TYR A 92 0.26 -9.03 5.28
C TYR A 92 1.03 -10.28 5.73
N TYR A 93 0.63 -10.87 6.86
CA TYR A 93 1.02 -12.22 7.24
C TYR A 93 -0.23 -13.08 7.24
N PRO A 94 -0.31 -14.11 6.38
CA PRO A 94 -1.33 -15.12 6.56
C PRO A 94 -1.06 -15.87 7.88
N PRO A 95 -2.10 -16.39 8.55
CA PRO A 95 -1.89 -17.43 9.54
C PRO A 95 -1.16 -18.61 8.89
N LEU A 96 -0.15 -19.16 9.56
CA LEU A 96 0.55 -20.38 9.16
C LEU A 96 -0.46 -21.52 9.02
N THR A 97 -0.95 -21.76 7.82
CA THR A 97 -1.70 -22.98 7.47
C THR A 97 -0.72 -23.93 6.82
N ALA A 98 0.02 -24.65 7.66
CA ALA A 98 0.64 -25.90 7.25
C ALA A 98 -0.35 -27.03 7.57
N ILE A 99 -0.68 -27.84 6.55
CA ILE A 99 -1.39 -29.14 6.59
C ILE A 99 -2.93 -28.95 6.69
N SER A 100 -3.78 -29.33 5.73
CA SER A 100 -3.77 -30.36 4.69
C SER A 100 -4.75 -29.97 3.56
N GLU A 101 -4.28 -29.95 2.31
CA GLU A 101 -5.11 -29.80 1.10
C GLU A 101 -5.90 -31.07 0.73
N ALA A 102 -5.99 -32.07 1.62
CA ALA A 102 -6.66 -33.34 1.32
C ALA A 102 -8.11 -33.47 1.82
N SER A 103 -8.68 -32.44 2.46
CA SER A 103 -10.06 -32.52 3.00
C SER A 103 -11.04 -31.49 2.42
N ALA A 104 -10.62 -30.66 1.47
CA ALA A 104 -11.43 -29.59 0.91
C ALA A 104 -12.39 -30.04 -0.22
N THR A 105 -12.40 -31.32 -0.59
CA THR A 105 -13.22 -31.84 -1.71
C THR A 105 -14.58 -32.44 -1.29
N GLU A 106 -14.96 -32.43 -0.02
CA GLU A 106 -16.25 -33.03 0.43
C GLU A 106 -17.32 -32.05 0.95
N ALA A 107 -17.10 -30.73 0.90
CA ALA A 107 -18.09 -29.75 1.39
C ALA A 107 -18.88 -29.03 0.28
N LEU A 108 -19.18 -29.71 -0.83
CA LEU A 108 -20.14 -29.26 -1.83
C LEU A 108 -21.55 -29.71 -1.41
N HIS A 109 -22.18 -28.99 -0.48
CA HIS A 109 -23.61 -29.12 -0.22
C HIS A 109 -24.30 -27.76 -0.28
N THR A 110 -25.19 -27.66 -1.26
CA THR A 110 -26.32 -26.73 -1.36
C THR A 110 -26.93 -26.44 0.02
N HIS A 111 -26.86 -25.19 0.47
CA HIS A 111 -27.51 -24.77 1.71
C HIS A 111 -29.02 -24.66 1.49
N SER A 112 -29.76 -25.69 1.90
CA SER A 112 -31.18 -25.57 2.25
C SER A 112 -31.31 -24.86 3.59
N CYS A 113 -32.27 -23.95 3.69
CA CYS A 113 -32.65 -23.22 4.90
C CYS A 113 -32.91 -24.18 6.07
N GLY A 114 -32.06 -24.20 7.12
CA GLY A 114 -32.36 -24.94 8.36
C GLY A 114 -31.22 -25.48 9.23
N GLU A 115 -29.94 -25.47 8.80
CA GLU A 115 -28.84 -25.89 9.71
C GLU A 115 -28.31 -24.73 10.57
N PRO A 116 -28.04 -24.95 11.87
CA PRO A 116 -27.46 -23.91 12.72
C PRO A 116 -26.07 -23.51 12.19
N ALA A 117 -25.81 -22.21 12.09
CA ALA A 117 -24.54 -21.66 11.62
C ALA A 117 -23.38 -22.28 12.41
N ARG A 118 -22.56 -23.10 11.76
CA ARG A 118 -21.40 -23.75 12.39
C ARG A 118 -20.26 -22.74 12.46
N TYR A 119 -19.74 -22.50 13.67
CA TYR A 119 -18.57 -21.66 13.88
C TYR A 119 -17.29 -22.41 13.45
N VAL A 120 -16.51 -21.81 12.56
CA VAL A 120 -15.18 -22.25 12.17
C VAL A 120 -14.13 -21.39 12.88
N PRO A 121 -13.14 -21.98 13.60
CA PRO A 121 -12.06 -21.21 14.21
C PRO A 121 -11.32 -20.35 13.18
N GLY A 122 -11.27 -19.04 13.42
CA GLY A 122 -10.65 -18.07 12.51
C GLY A 122 -11.62 -17.34 11.58
N GLN A 123 -12.92 -17.70 11.58
CA GLN A 123 -13.94 -16.96 10.85
C GLN A 123 -14.13 -15.54 11.43
N GLN A 124 -14.55 -14.61 10.58
CA GLN A 124 -14.93 -13.27 10.99
C GLN A 124 -16.22 -13.31 11.81
N ILE A 125 -16.20 -12.67 12.99
CA ILE A 125 -17.38 -12.53 13.84
C ILE A 125 -18.00 -11.17 13.55
N ILE A 126 -19.23 -11.16 13.06
CA ILE A 126 -19.99 -9.93 12.84
C ILE A 126 -20.87 -9.69 14.07
N PRO A 127 -20.92 -8.46 14.61
CA PRO A 127 -21.83 -8.12 15.69
C PRO A 127 -23.31 -8.36 15.30
N PRO A 128 -24.16 -8.81 16.23
CA PRO A 128 -25.57 -9.05 15.93
C PRO A 128 -26.26 -7.75 15.51
N GLY A 129 -27.17 -7.84 14.53
CA GLY A 129 -27.90 -6.69 13.97
C GLY A 129 -27.17 -5.92 12.88
N LEU A 130 -25.93 -6.30 12.56
CA LEU A 130 -25.18 -5.77 11.43
C LEU A 130 -25.05 -6.82 10.32
N THR A 131 -25.10 -6.36 9.07
CA THR A 131 -24.81 -7.14 7.87
C THR A 131 -23.63 -6.52 7.15
N ARG A 132 -22.69 -7.34 6.69
CA ARG A 132 -21.51 -6.85 5.96
C ARG A 132 -21.82 -6.63 4.49
N TYR A 133 -21.50 -5.43 4.00
CA TYR A 133 -21.58 -5.03 2.61
C TYR A 133 -20.18 -4.92 2.02
N ARG A 134 -20.03 -5.34 0.77
CA ARG A 134 -18.85 -5.08 -0.05
C ARG A 134 -19.10 -3.82 -0.88
N VAL A 135 -18.14 -2.91 -0.87
CA VAL A 135 -18.18 -1.66 -1.62
C VAL A 135 -16.92 -1.57 -2.47
N ASP A 136 -17.08 -1.36 -3.78
CA ASP A 136 -15.95 -1.09 -4.67
C ASP A 136 -15.93 0.39 -5.05
N VAL A 137 -14.80 1.06 -4.82
CA VAL A 137 -14.63 2.49 -5.08
C VAL A 137 -13.49 2.78 -6.04
N GLN A 138 -13.61 3.90 -6.76
CA GLN A 138 -12.58 4.45 -7.64
C GLN A 138 -12.39 5.94 -7.37
N TYR A 139 -11.16 6.41 -7.46
CA TYR A 139 -10.82 7.82 -7.35
C TYR A 139 -9.45 8.10 -7.95
N GLN A 140 -9.24 9.35 -8.36
CA GLN A 140 -7.94 9.82 -8.82
C GLN A 140 -7.10 10.30 -7.63
N GLY A 141 -5.85 9.85 -7.55
CA GLY A 141 -4.99 10.15 -6.41
C GLY A 141 -4.60 11.62 -6.27
N SER A 142 -4.67 12.41 -7.36
CA SER A 142 -4.33 13.84 -7.36
C SER A 142 -5.31 14.71 -6.59
N ASP A 143 -6.57 14.27 -6.49
CA ASP A 143 -7.66 15.11 -5.98
C ASP A 143 -7.87 14.90 -4.48
N PHE A 144 -7.29 13.84 -3.93
CA PHE A 144 -7.42 13.43 -2.52
C PHE A 144 -6.08 13.42 -1.81
N ASP A 145 -6.13 13.64 -0.50
CA ASP A 145 -4.95 13.70 0.36
C ASP A 145 -4.45 12.30 0.79
N GLY A 146 -4.79 11.28 0.00
CA GLY A 146 -4.71 9.85 0.29
C GLY A 146 -5.99 9.26 0.86
N TRP A 147 -5.92 7.98 1.23
CA TRP A 147 -7.05 7.26 1.82
C TRP A 147 -7.39 7.74 3.24
N TYR A 148 -6.39 7.79 4.12
CA TYR A 148 -6.51 8.22 5.52
C TYR A 148 -5.12 8.49 6.13
N LYS A 149 -5.03 9.31 7.20
CA LYS A 149 -3.80 9.52 8.00
C LYS A 149 -4.09 9.25 9.47
N SER A 150 -3.31 8.37 10.10
CA SER A 150 -3.38 8.03 11.53
C SER A 150 -3.01 9.21 12.43
N VAL A 151 -1.94 9.93 12.11
CA VAL A 151 -1.44 11.06 12.88
C VAL A 151 -1.74 12.36 12.13
N GLN A 152 -2.70 13.11 12.64
CA GLN A 152 -2.91 14.48 12.20
C GLN A 152 -1.92 15.39 12.92
N ARG A 153 -1.27 16.30 12.17
CA ARG A 153 -0.41 17.32 12.77
C ARG A 153 -1.29 18.28 13.55
N THR A 154 -1.37 18.10 14.86
CA THR A 154 -1.92 19.10 15.76
C THR A 154 -0.88 20.19 15.93
N ASN A 155 -0.88 21.18 15.04
CA ASN A 155 -0.29 22.46 15.40
C ASN A 155 -1.22 23.04 16.48
N LYS A 156 -0.79 23.04 17.74
CA LYS A 156 -1.35 23.95 18.73
C LYS A 156 -1.16 25.36 18.16
N LYS A 157 -2.17 25.88 17.46
CA LYS A 157 -2.34 27.32 17.33
C LYS A 157 -2.34 27.80 18.77
N ARG A 158 -1.31 28.54 19.18
CA ARG A 158 -1.42 29.35 20.39
C ARG A 158 -2.59 30.28 20.12
N ASP A 159 -3.68 30.06 20.84
CA ASP A 159 -4.84 30.95 20.84
C ASP A 159 -4.35 32.30 21.35
N ALA A 160 -3.92 33.16 20.44
CA ALA A 160 -3.91 34.59 20.68
C ALA A 160 -5.38 35.01 20.67
N ALA A 161 -5.93 35.24 21.86
CA ALA A 161 -7.29 35.70 22.07
C ALA A 161 -7.61 36.90 21.15
N PRO A 162 -8.65 36.83 20.31
CA PRO A 162 -9.13 38.02 19.61
C PRO A 162 -10.09 38.76 20.54
N ALA A 163 -9.62 39.86 21.11
CA ALA A 163 -10.53 40.92 21.55
C ALA A 163 -11.05 41.63 20.30
N GLY A 164 -12.38 41.62 20.09
CA GLY A 164 -13.04 42.55 19.16
C GLY A 164 -14.02 41.88 18.18
N ASN A 165 -15.30 42.23 18.36
CA ASN A 165 -16.43 41.96 17.46
C ASN A 165 -16.09 42.10 15.98
N THR A 166 -16.36 41.09 15.15
CA THR A 166 -16.77 41.29 13.75
C THR A 166 -17.56 40.06 13.27
N THR A 167 -18.74 40.34 12.73
CA THR A 167 -19.69 39.54 11.94
C THR A 167 -19.33 38.09 11.60
N VAL A 168 -20.30 37.19 11.77
CA VAL A 168 -20.38 35.84 11.20
C VAL A 168 -20.19 35.92 9.69
N GLY A 169 -18.94 35.85 9.24
CA GLY A 169 -18.59 35.62 7.85
C GLY A 169 -18.82 34.15 7.57
N VAL A 170 -19.74 33.89 6.63
CA VAL A 170 -19.82 32.62 5.90
C VAL A 170 -18.39 32.26 5.52
N ALA A 171 -17.87 31.18 6.08
CA ALA A 171 -16.55 30.68 5.73
C ALA A 171 -16.57 30.37 4.23
N ASP A 172 -15.93 31.25 3.48
CA ASP A 172 -15.64 31.07 2.06
C ASP A 172 -14.86 29.76 1.96
N TYR A 173 -15.50 28.71 1.43
CA TYR A 173 -14.88 27.41 1.17
C TYR A 173 -13.86 27.60 0.04
N GLY A 174 -12.71 28.17 0.39
CA GLY A 174 -11.56 28.32 -0.47
C GLY A 174 -11.15 26.95 -1.01
N ALA A 175 -11.03 26.88 -2.33
CA ALA A 175 -10.82 25.70 -3.17
C ALA A 175 -9.43 25.04 -2.99
N GLY A 176 -9.07 24.68 -1.76
CA GLY A 176 -7.74 24.16 -1.42
C GLY A 176 -7.66 23.28 -0.17
N SER A 177 -8.74 22.59 0.22
CA SER A 177 -8.71 21.59 1.30
C SER A 177 -8.92 20.21 0.71
N HIS A 178 -7.84 19.50 0.38
CA HIS A 178 -7.93 18.11 -0.05
C HIS A 178 -8.49 17.27 1.11
N HIS A 179 -9.57 16.54 0.85
CA HIS A 179 -10.21 15.67 1.83
C HIS A 179 -9.59 14.26 1.75
N PHE A 180 -9.75 13.48 2.82
CA PHE A 180 -9.40 12.05 2.80
C PHE A 180 -10.51 11.27 2.10
N ALA A 181 -10.13 10.38 1.18
CA ALA A 181 -11.10 9.59 0.41
C ALA A 181 -11.98 8.71 1.32
N ARG A 182 -11.43 8.19 2.43
CA ARG A 182 -12.19 7.41 3.42
C ARG A 182 -13.32 8.23 4.05
N VAL A 183 -13.04 9.43 4.54
CA VAL A 183 -14.03 10.29 5.22
C VAL A 183 -15.14 10.67 4.25
N VAL A 184 -14.78 11.01 3.01
CA VAL A 184 -15.74 11.32 1.94
C VAL A 184 -16.67 10.14 1.66
N LEU A 185 -16.14 8.91 1.64
CA LEU A 185 -16.92 7.71 1.46
C LEU A 185 -17.82 7.41 2.67
N GLU A 186 -17.31 7.54 3.89
CA GLU A 186 -18.07 7.34 5.13
C GLU A 186 -19.25 8.31 5.21
N GLU A 187 -19.04 9.59 4.91
CA GLU A 187 -20.10 10.60 4.86
C GLU A 187 -21.14 10.30 3.76
N ALA A 188 -20.69 9.90 2.56
CA ALA A 188 -21.58 9.59 1.45
C ALA A 188 -22.44 8.34 1.71
N LEU A 189 -21.90 7.36 2.43
CA LEU A 189 -22.65 6.16 2.84
C LEU A 189 -23.58 6.46 4.02
N ALA A 190 -23.14 7.25 5.00
CA ALA A 190 -23.98 7.67 6.12
C ALA A 190 -25.26 8.38 5.64
N VAL A 191 -25.14 9.31 4.69
CA VAL A 191 -26.29 10.02 4.10
C VAL A 191 -27.14 9.13 3.20
N ALA A 192 -26.54 8.15 2.51
CA ALA A 192 -27.29 7.24 1.64
C ALA A 192 -28.07 6.16 2.40
N LEU A 193 -27.57 5.77 3.58
CA LEU A 193 -28.16 4.73 4.43
C LEU A 193 -29.00 5.32 5.58
N ASP A 194 -29.05 6.65 5.74
CA ASP A 194 -29.73 7.35 6.83
C ASP A 194 -29.24 6.95 8.23
N VAL A 195 -27.94 6.70 8.36
CA VAL A 195 -27.27 6.32 9.63
C VAL A 195 -26.33 7.43 10.09
N PRO A 196 -26.11 7.60 11.42
CA PRO A 196 -25.30 8.70 11.93
C PRO A 196 -23.82 8.57 11.60
N MET A 197 -23.29 7.34 11.55
CA MET A 197 -21.90 7.07 11.22
C MET A 197 -21.76 5.67 10.61
N VAL A 198 -20.73 5.51 9.78
CA VAL A 198 -20.40 4.26 9.10
C VAL A 198 -18.90 4.04 9.19
N GLY A 199 -18.47 2.85 9.59
CA GLY A 199 -17.06 2.46 9.56
C GLY A 199 -16.72 1.74 8.26
N VAL A 200 -15.76 2.26 7.49
CA VAL A 200 -15.30 1.63 6.25
C VAL A 200 -13.90 1.04 6.42
N VAL A 201 -13.75 -0.24 6.10
CA VAL A 201 -12.45 -0.94 6.10
C VAL A 201 -12.04 -1.31 4.69
N ALA A 202 -10.91 -0.79 4.23
CA ALA A 202 -10.37 -1.02 2.89
C ALA A 202 -9.45 -2.25 2.80
N ALA A 203 -9.39 -2.86 1.61
CA ALA A 203 -8.46 -3.95 1.31
C ALA A 203 -6.99 -3.50 1.21
N VAL A 204 -6.80 -2.26 0.75
CA VAL A 204 -5.51 -1.64 0.44
C VAL A 204 -5.57 -0.19 0.90
N ILE A 205 -4.50 0.29 1.51
CA ILE A 205 -4.31 1.71 1.79
C ILE A 205 -3.22 2.23 0.84
N PRO A 206 -3.61 2.86 -0.29
CA PRO A 206 -2.66 3.35 -1.28
C PRO A 206 -1.89 4.57 -0.77
N GLU A 207 -0.71 4.80 -1.36
CA GLU A 207 0.10 5.99 -1.10
C GLU A 207 -0.64 7.26 -1.56
N THR A 208 -0.37 8.39 -0.91
CA THR A 208 -0.89 9.70 -1.32
C THR A 208 -0.49 10.00 -2.77
N GLY A 209 -1.46 10.31 -3.62
CA GLY A 209 -1.24 10.58 -5.05
C GLY A 209 -1.33 9.37 -5.98
N VAL A 210 -1.52 8.15 -5.45
CA VAL A 210 -1.76 6.95 -6.27
C VAL A 210 -3.24 6.87 -6.64
N SER A 211 -3.52 6.63 -7.93
CA SER A 211 -4.88 6.47 -8.42
C SER A 211 -5.41 5.06 -8.17
N VAL A 212 -6.72 4.93 -8.11
CA VAL A 212 -7.38 3.67 -7.77
C VAL A 212 -8.51 3.42 -8.76
N ARG A 213 -8.45 2.29 -9.46
CA ARG A 213 -9.50 1.85 -10.38
C ARG A 213 -10.57 1.02 -9.68
N ARG A 214 -10.18 0.04 -8.87
CA ARG A 214 -11.10 -0.74 -8.03
C ARG A 214 -10.47 -1.01 -6.68
N LEU A 215 -10.90 -0.27 -5.67
CA LEU A 215 -10.58 -0.54 -4.28
C LEU A 215 -11.78 -1.15 -3.60
N THR A 216 -11.62 -2.41 -3.23
CA THR A 216 -12.62 -3.12 -2.45
C THR A 216 -12.52 -2.75 -0.98
N CYS A 217 -13.66 -2.40 -0.41
CA CYS A 217 -13.88 -2.09 0.99
C CYS A 217 -15.02 -2.98 1.51
N HIS A 218 -15.10 -3.13 2.83
CA HIS A 218 -16.29 -3.65 3.47
C HIS A 218 -16.81 -2.67 4.51
N VAL A 219 -18.11 -2.73 4.73
CA VAL A 219 -18.87 -1.85 5.61
C VAL A 219 -19.89 -2.68 6.34
N ASP A 220 -19.99 -2.51 7.66
CA ASP A 220 -21.01 -3.17 8.46
C ASP A 220 -22.21 -2.21 8.61
N VAL A 221 -23.36 -2.60 8.07
CA VAL A 221 -24.58 -1.79 7.97
C VAL A 221 -25.69 -2.43 8.81
N PRO A 222 -26.54 -1.65 9.52
CA PRO A 222 -27.69 -2.20 10.24
C PRO A 222 -28.61 -3.02 9.34
N SER A 223 -29.01 -4.21 9.79
CA SER A 223 -29.84 -5.14 9.01
C SER A 223 -31.27 -4.63 8.77
N GLU A 224 -31.70 -3.59 9.48
CA GLU A 224 -33.00 -2.93 9.32
C GLU A 224 -33.10 -2.13 8.01
N VAL A 225 -31.96 -1.83 7.36
CA VAL A 225 -31.90 -1.02 6.15
C VAL A 225 -32.19 -1.88 4.92
N GLU A 226 -33.44 -1.90 4.48
CA GLU A 226 -33.90 -2.61 3.27
C GLU A 226 -33.82 -1.73 2.01
N LEU A 227 -32.61 -1.24 1.68
CA LEU A 227 -32.38 -0.45 0.47
C LEU A 227 -31.83 -1.31 -0.67
N GLN A 228 -32.30 -1.04 -1.89
CA GLN A 228 -31.71 -1.65 -3.07
C GLN A 228 -30.28 -1.13 -3.29
N PRO A 229 -29.32 -2.00 -3.65
CA PRO A 229 -27.94 -1.62 -4.02
C PRO A 229 -27.82 -0.38 -4.92
N ARG A 230 -28.64 -0.32 -5.98
CA ARG A 230 -28.65 0.80 -6.92
C ARG A 230 -29.07 2.12 -6.27
N THR A 231 -30.02 2.09 -5.33
CA THR A 231 -30.54 3.28 -4.66
C THR A 231 -29.47 3.88 -3.75
N ILE A 232 -28.69 3.04 -3.06
CA ILE A 232 -27.57 3.47 -2.24
C ILE A 232 -26.55 4.23 -3.12
N LEU A 233 -26.18 3.65 -4.27
CA LEU A 233 -25.24 4.28 -5.21
C LEU A 233 -25.77 5.61 -5.76
N GLN A 234 -27.05 5.68 -6.15
CA GLN A 234 -27.67 6.90 -6.66
C GLN A 234 -27.68 8.02 -5.61
N ARG A 235 -28.06 7.72 -4.37
CA ARG A 235 -28.07 8.67 -3.25
C ARG A 235 -26.66 9.17 -2.93
N SER A 236 -25.68 8.26 -2.82
CA SER A 236 -24.28 8.63 -2.57
C SER A 236 -23.71 9.46 -3.71
N THR A 237 -24.01 9.13 -4.97
CA THR A 237 -23.53 9.89 -6.14
C THR A 237 -24.11 11.31 -6.15
N LEU A 238 -25.40 11.46 -5.83
CA LEU A 238 -26.06 12.76 -5.72
C LEU A 238 -25.40 13.63 -4.63
N TRP A 239 -25.08 13.04 -3.48
CA TRP A 239 -24.37 13.73 -2.39
C TRP A 239 -22.95 14.18 -2.80
N LEU A 240 -22.17 13.28 -3.40
CA LEU A 240 -20.81 13.58 -3.85
C LEU A 240 -20.80 14.66 -4.94
N HIS A 241 -21.80 14.67 -5.82
CA HIS A 241 -21.96 15.70 -6.84
C HIS A 241 -22.24 17.08 -6.24
N GLN A 242 -23.13 17.16 -5.24
CA GLN A 242 -23.41 18.42 -4.52
C GLN A 242 -22.16 19.01 -3.88
N ARG A 243 -21.27 18.17 -3.35
CA ARG A 243 -20.00 18.57 -2.74
C ARG A 243 -18.84 18.71 -3.71
N ARG A 244 -19.04 18.41 -5.00
CA ARG A 244 -18.01 18.41 -6.05
C ARG A 244 -16.79 17.54 -5.70
N GLN A 245 -17.02 16.38 -5.09
CA GLN A 245 -15.96 15.46 -4.71
C GLN A 245 -15.85 14.32 -5.75
N PRO A 246 -14.71 14.18 -6.45
CA PRO A 246 -14.54 13.23 -7.57
C PRO A 246 -14.22 11.81 -7.06
N LEU A 247 -15.08 11.27 -6.21
CA LEU A 247 -15.08 9.87 -5.81
C LEU A 247 -16.25 9.16 -6.48
N ALA A 248 -16.01 7.97 -7.02
CA ALA A 248 -17.08 7.17 -7.63
C ALA A 248 -17.19 5.81 -6.94
N ILE A 249 -18.42 5.46 -6.59
CA ILE A 249 -18.75 4.14 -6.04
C ILE A 249 -19.22 3.28 -7.21
N LEU A 250 -18.47 2.22 -7.50
CA LEU A 250 -18.73 1.32 -8.63
C LEU A 250 -19.80 0.29 -8.29
N SER A 251 -19.78 -0.18 -7.04
CA SER A 251 -20.59 -1.30 -6.61
C SER A 251 -20.77 -1.26 -5.09
N CYS A 252 -21.95 -1.65 -4.61
CA CYS A 252 -22.28 -1.76 -3.19
C CYS A 252 -23.31 -2.88 -3.04
N HIS A 253 -22.97 -3.98 -2.39
CA HIS A 253 -23.86 -5.15 -2.26
C HIS A 253 -23.67 -5.83 -0.90
N PRO A 254 -24.71 -6.46 -0.35
CA PRO A 254 -24.53 -7.34 0.80
C PRO A 254 -23.65 -8.53 0.40
N CYS A 255 -22.72 -8.94 1.28
CA CYS A 255 -21.87 -10.10 1.03
C CYS A 255 -22.73 -11.38 1.09
N HIS A 256 -22.62 -12.26 0.08
CA HIS A 256 -23.28 -13.56 0.13
C HIS A 256 -22.68 -14.44 1.22
N ASN A 257 -21.35 -14.37 1.36
CA ASN A 257 -20.61 -15.01 2.45
C ASN A 257 -20.18 -13.95 3.48
N GLN A 258 -20.72 -14.05 4.69
CA GLN A 258 -20.44 -13.13 5.79
C GLN A 258 -19.02 -13.27 6.38
N ASP A 259 -18.27 -14.32 6.02
CA ASP A 259 -16.84 -14.46 6.37
C ASP A 259 -15.91 -13.53 5.56
N PHE A 260 -16.47 -12.70 4.67
CA PHE A 260 -15.70 -11.77 3.86
C PHE A 260 -15.00 -10.70 4.70
N HIS A 261 -13.70 -10.50 4.46
CA HIS A 261 -12.94 -9.36 4.97
C HIS A 261 -12.07 -8.75 3.87
N ALA A 262 -12.26 -7.46 3.58
CA ALA A 262 -11.59 -6.78 2.47
C ALA A 262 -10.05 -6.96 2.46
N ARG A 263 -9.38 -6.80 3.62
CA ARG A 263 -7.92 -6.99 3.76
C ARG A 263 -7.47 -8.46 3.82
N HIS A 264 -8.07 -9.26 4.69
CA HIS A 264 -7.59 -10.61 5.01
C HIS A 264 -7.93 -11.66 3.96
N SER A 265 -9.12 -11.58 3.36
CA SER A 265 -9.56 -12.47 2.29
C SER A 265 -8.93 -12.13 0.93
N GLY A 266 -8.25 -10.98 0.81
CA GLY A 266 -7.59 -10.56 -0.43
C GLY A 266 -6.33 -11.36 -0.72
N VAL A 267 -6.35 -12.18 -1.77
CA VAL A 267 -5.25 -13.08 -2.16
C VAL A 267 -4.13 -12.32 -2.82
N ARG A 268 -4.46 -11.45 -3.79
CA ARG A 268 -3.49 -10.71 -4.61
C ARG A 268 -3.97 -9.29 -4.87
N ARG A 269 -3.01 -8.39 -5.05
CA ARG A 269 -3.21 -6.99 -5.41
C ARG A 269 -2.52 -6.76 -6.74
N VAL A 270 -3.25 -6.18 -7.69
CA VAL A 270 -2.77 -5.91 -9.04
C VAL A 270 -2.55 -4.41 -9.18
N TYR A 271 -1.31 -4.03 -9.48
CA TYR A 271 -0.95 -2.65 -9.77
C TYR A 271 -0.48 -2.53 -11.21
N CYS A 272 -0.78 -1.38 -11.83
CA CYS A 272 -0.27 -1.01 -13.13
C CYS A 272 0.49 0.31 -13.00
N TYR A 273 1.73 0.35 -13.49
CA TYR A 273 2.48 1.57 -13.66
C TYR A 273 2.54 1.93 -15.14
N ARG A 274 2.11 3.14 -15.51
CA ARG A 274 2.05 3.61 -16.90
C ARG A 274 3.17 4.60 -17.17
N ILE A 275 3.99 4.31 -18.19
CA ILE A 275 5.04 5.20 -18.68
C ILE A 275 4.71 5.60 -20.12
N LEU A 276 4.49 6.88 -20.36
CA LEU A 276 4.34 7.44 -21.70
C LEU A 276 5.73 7.66 -22.29
N ASN A 277 6.07 6.94 -23.35
CA ASN A 277 7.39 6.95 -23.98
C ASN A 277 7.37 7.65 -25.34
N ARG A 278 7.26 8.99 -25.31
CA ARG A 278 7.25 9.86 -26.48
C ARG A 278 7.72 11.28 -26.11
N ILE A 279 8.06 12.09 -27.11
CA ILE A 279 8.51 13.48 -26.89
C ILE A 279 7.38 14.36 -26.34
N ALA A 280 6.18 14.26 -26.92
CA ALA A 280 5.03 15.06 -26.51
C ALA A 280 4.52 14.67 -25.10
N PRO A 281 4.12 15.63 -24.27
CA PRO A 281 3.59 15.36 -22.94
C PRO A 281 2.27 14.56 -22.98
N PRO A 282 1.85 13.95 -21.85
CA PRO A 282 0.56 13.29 -21.74
C PRO A 282 -0.57 14.31 -21.88
N LEU A 283 -1.54 14.02 -22.76
CA LEU A 283 -2.70 14.89 -23.02
C LEU A 283 -3.99 14.32 -22.44
N PHE A 284 -4.40 13.11 -22.84
CA PHE A 284 -5.64 12.48 -22.37
C PHE A 284 -5.53 12.01 -20.92
N ASP A 285 -4.48 11.25 -20.61
CA ASP A 285 -4.26 10.65 -19.31
C ASP A 285 -3.30 11.49 -18.45
N ALA A 286 -3.48 12.82 -18.48
CA ALA A 286 -2.68 13.75 -17.68
C ALA A 286 -2.89 13.46 -16.18
N GLY A 287 -1.80 13.20 -15.45
CA GLY A 287 -1.87 12.81 -14.04
C GLY A 287 -2.16 11.32 -13.78
N LEU A 288 -2.16 10.47 -14.81
CA LEU A 288 -2.27 9.01 -14.68
C LEU A 288 -1.05 8.24 -15.21
N GLN A 289 -0.11 8.95 -15.84
CA GLN A 289 1.06 8.35 -16.49
C GLN A 289 2.33 9.15 -16.22
N TRP A 290 3.47 8.47 -16.19
CA TRP A 290 4.77 9.12 -16.09
C TRP A 290 5.33 9.39 -17.50
N HIS A 291 5.62 10.66 -17.80
CA HIS A 291 6.24 11.06 -19.06
C HIS A 291 7.75 10.78 -19.06
N VAL A 292 8.21 10.01 -20.05
CA VAL A 292 9.61 9.76 -20.36
C VAL A 292 9.84 10.03 -21.84
N ASP A 293 10.70 11.00 -22.14
CA ASP A 293 11.02 11.45 -23.51
C ASP A 293 12.07 10.56 -24.20
N ARG A 294 12.89 9.86 -23.42
CA ARG A 294 13.97 9.00 -23.92
C ARG A 294 13.49 7.58 -24.18
N TYR A 295 14.06 6.98 -25.23
CA TYR A 295 13.80 5.60 -25.59
C TYR A 295 14.07 4.64 -24.42
N LEU A 296 13.22 3.62 -24.29
CA LEU A 296 13.31 2.56 -23.29
C LEU A 296 13.41 1.21 -24.00
N ASP A 297 14.47 0.45 -23.71
CA ASP A 297 14.64 -0.92 -24.16
C ASP A 297 13.73 -1.87 -23.38
N VAL A 298 12.57 -2.19 -23.97
CA VAL A 298 11.56 -3.06 -23.36
C VAL A 298 12.06 -4.49 -23.16
N PRO A 299 12.72 -5.15 -24.12
CA PRO A 299 13.36 -6.45 -23.88
C PRO A 299 14.30 -6.47 -22.67
N ARG A 300 15.10 -5.41 -22.45
CA ARG A 300 15.97 -5.32 -21.27
C ARG A 300 15.17 -5.17 -19.97
N MET A 301 14.14 -4.33 -19.98
CA MET A 301 13.22 -4.21 -18.85
C MET A 301 12.54 -5.54 -18.51
N GLN A 302 12.13 -6.31 -19.52
CA GLN A 302 11.53 -7.64 -19.33
C GLN A 302 12.52 -8.64 -18.71
N ARG A 303 13.78 -8.64 -19.13
CA ARG A 303 14.83 -9.50 -18.51
C ARG A 303 15.02 -9.17 -17.03
N MET A 304 15.13 -7.88 -16.71
CA MET A 304 15.28 -7.44 -15.32
C MET A 304 14.02 -7.73 -14.48
N ALA A 305 12.83 -7.53 -15.04
CA ALA A 305 11.57 -7.85 -14.37
C ALA A 305 11.48 -9.33 -13.97
N ARG A 306 11.93 -10.26 -14.83
CA ARG A 306 11.98 -11.70 -14.52
C ARG A 306 12.93 -12.03 -13.37
N LEU A 307 14.06 -11.32 -13.26
CA LEU A 307 15.00 -11.50 -12.14
C LEU A 307 14.40 -11.00 -10.81
N MET A 308 13.47 -10.04 -10.87
CA MET A 308 12.77 -9.50 -9.72
C MET A 308 11.50 -10.26 -9.38
N GLU A 309 11.07 -11.24 -10.16
CA GLU A 309 9.85 -12.02 -9.90
C GLU A 309 10.14 -13.14 -8.88
N GLY A 310 9.14 -13.45 -8.04
CA GLY A 310 9.21 -14.49 -7.02
C GLY A 310 9.43 -13.97 -5.60
N THR A 311 9.86 -14.88 -4.73
CA THR A 311 10.07 -14.61 -3.29
C THR A 311 11.51 -14.17 -3.04
N HIS A 312 11.70 -12.88 -2.76
CA HIS A 312 13.01 -12.27 -2.53
C HIS A 312 12.98 -11.32 -1.33
N ASP A 313 14.15 -10.96 -0.83
CA ASP A 313 14.28 -9.83 0.09
C ASP A 313 14.17 -8.51 -0.69
N TYR A 314 13.01 -7.85 -0.60
CA TYR A 314 12.77 -6.56 -1.26
C TYR A 314 13.16 -5.38 -0.37
N GLY A 315 13.96 -5.59 0.68
CA GLY A 315 14.46 -4.55 1.57
C GLY A 315 15.16 -3.39 0.84
N PHE A 316 15.80 -3.66 -0.30
CA PHE A 316 16.42 -2.61 -1.14
C PHE A 316 15.42 -1.54 -1.59
N PHE A 317 14.19 -1.95 -1.89
CA PHE A 317 13.12 -1.12 -2.46
C PHE A 317 12.20 -0.51 -1.40
N ALA A 318 12.37 -0.84 -0.12
CA ALA A 318 11.51 -0.33 0.94
C ALA A 318 11.97 1.05 1.43
N ASP A 319 11.01 1.93 1.73
CA ASP A 319 11.29 3.21 2.37
C ASP A 319 11.75 3.02 3.83
N THR A 320 12.83 3.71 4.20
CA THR A 320 13.36 3.87 5.56
C THR A 320 12.29 4.20 6.62
N LYS A 321 11.24 4.93 6.27
CA LYS A 321 10.13 5.27 7.20
C LYS A 321 9.40 4.05 7.73
N MET A 322 9.47 2.92 7.02
CA MET A 322 8.81 1.68 7.39
C MET A 322 9.60 0.86 8.43
N ALA A 323 10.79 1.32 8.86
CA ALA A 323 11.62 0.61 9.84
C ALA A 323 10.86 0.31 11.16
N ASN A 324 10.04 1.25 11.65
CA ASN A 324 9.25 1.05 12.87
C ASN A 324 8.14 0.01 12.66
N ALA A 325 7.45 0.07 11.52
CA ALA A 325 6.39 -0.89 11.17
C ALA A 325 6.96 -2.31 11.02
N LEU A 326 8.12 -2.45 10.37
CA LEU A 326 8.82 -3.74 10.26
C LEU A 326 9.22 -4.32 11.62
N ARG A 327 9.70 -3.47 12.54
CA ARG A 327 10.05 -3.88 13.91
C ARG A 327 8.84 -4.34 14.73
N ARG A 328 7.69 -3.69 14.55
CA ARG A 328 6.42 -4.09 15.18
C ARG A 328 5.90 -5.39 14.59
N ALA A 329 5.91 -5.51 13.27
CA ALA A 329 5.49 -6.73 12.58
C ALA A 329 6.34 -7.96 12.93
N ALA A 330 7.63 -7.77 13.20
CA ALA A 330 8.49 -8.84 13.70
C ALA A 330 8.11 -9.29 15.13
N ALA A 331 7.50 -8.41 15.94
CA ALA A 331 7.08 -8.68 17.30
C ALA A 331 5.60 -9.10 17.42
N SER A 332 4.76 -8.80 16.42
CA SER A 332 3.32 -9.07 16.45
C SER A 332 3.01 -10.55 16.28
N SER A 333 2.11 -11.09 17.11
CA SER A 333 1.49 -12.39 16.86
C SER A 333 0.43 -12.29 15.78
N THR A 334 0.32 -13.32 14.93
CA THR A 334 -0.67 -13.36 13.84
C THR A 334 -2.05 -13.70 14.39
N GLY A 335 -2.99 -12.74 14.36
CA GLY A 335 -4.39 -12.95 14.73
C GLY A 335 -4.67 -12.99 16.24
N SER A 336 -5.92 -13.27 16.61
CA SER A 336 -6.33 -13.41 18.02
C SER A 336 -5.82 -14.74 18.59
N SER A 337 -4.58 -14.73 19.10
CA SER A 337 -3.98 -15.88 19.75
C SER A 337 -4.33 -15.88 21.24
N ARG A 338 -5.34 -16.66 21.65
CA ARG A 338 -5.53 -17.02 23.05
C ARG A 338 -4.84 -18.36 23.31
N GLY A 339 -3.74 -18.33 24.08
CA GLY A 339 -3.18 -19.54 24.67
C GLY A 339 -4.14 -20.12 25.71
N GLY A 340 -4.15 -21.45 25.88
CA GLY A 340 -4.90 -22.08 26.96
C GLY A 340 -4.42 -21.56 28.33
N PRO A 341 -5.30 -21.40 29.33
CA PRO A 341 -4.88 -20.97 30.66
C PRO A 341 -3.97 -22.04 31.25
N VAL A 342 -2.66 -21.78 31.32
CA VAL A 342 -1.74 -22.65 32.03
C VAL A 342 -1.91 -22.32 33.51
N VAL A 343 -2.52 -23.24 34.26
CA VAL A 343 -2.54 -23.23 35.74
C VAL A 343 -1.17 -23.69 36.24
N SER A 344 -0.12 -22.95 35.87
CA SER A 344 1.17 -23.01 36.54
C SER A 344 1.45 -21.60 37.04
N SER A 345 1.79 -21.52 38.32
CA SER A 345 2.18 -20.28 39.02
C SER A 345 3.39 -19.56 38.40
N ALA A 346 3.92 -20.03 37.26
CA ALA A 346 5.08 -19.48 36.58
C ALA A 346 4.71 -18.50 35.45
N HIS A 347 3.47 -18.53 34.94
CA HIS A 347 2.99 -17.64 33.88
C HIS A 347 1.64 -17.01 34.26
N SER A 348 1.56 -16.44 35.47
CA SER A 348 0.60 -15.37 35.70
C SER A 348 0.99 -14.21 34.79
N VAL A 349 0.21 -13.97 33.74
CA VAL A 349 0.16 -12.63 33.15
C VAL A 349 -0.50 -11.79 34.24
N GLU A 350 0.31 -11.31 35.17
CA GLU A 350 -0.12 -10.30 36.13
C GLU A 350 -0.55 -9.10 35.28
N HIS A 351 -1.86 -8.95 35.09
CA HIS A 351 -2.46 -7.68 34.74
C HIS A 351 -2.34 -6.77 35.98
N GLU A 352 -1.11 -6.46 36.37
CA GLU A 352 -0.85 -5.20 37.05
C GLU A 352 -1.26 -4.13 36.03
N PRO A 353 -2.26 -3.29 36.31
CA PRO A 353 -2.47 -2.12 35.49
C PRO A 353 -1.14 -1.36 35.53
N LEU A 354 -0.51 -1.15 34.38
CA LEU A 354 0.72 -0.35 34.22
C LEU A 354 0.43 1.12 34.57
N THR A 355 0.13 1.37 35.84
CA THR A 355 0.27 2.66 36.49
C THR A 355 1.70 2.73 37.00
N SER A 356 2.43 3.76 36.56
CA SER A 356 3.72 4.25 37.12
C SER A 356 5.05 3.88 36.44
N HIS A 357 5.13 3.92 35.11
CA HIS A 357 6.39 4.30 34.42
C HIS A 357 6.30 5.71 33.85
N GLY A 358 5.99 6.72 34.69
CA GLY A 358 6.12 8.14 34.33
C GLY A 358 5.31 8.64 33.11
N LEU A 359 4.40 7.83 32.57
CA LEU A 359 3.56 8.17 31.44
C LEU A 359 2.32 8.93 31.93
N ALA A 360 1.97 10.01 31.24
CA ALA A 360 0.81 10.82 31.58
C ALA A 360 -0.47 10.02 31.36
N ARG A 361 -1.52 10.33 32.15
CA ARG A 361 -2.84 9.68 32.06
C ARG A 361 -3.39 9.84 30.63
N GLY A 362 -3.45 8.73 29.88
CA GLY A 362 -3.88 8.71 28.46
C GLY A 362 -2.83 8.21 27.47
N GLU A 363 -1.60 7.93 27.89
CA GLU A 363 -0.57 7.36 27.01
C GLU A 363 -0.63 5.83 27.01
N ALA A 364 -0.98 5.25 25.86
CA ALA A 364 -0.95 3.81 25.63
C ALA A 364 0.49 3.26 25.74
N PRO A 365 0.69 2.03 26.26
CA PRO A 365 2.00 1.41 26.30
C PRO A 365 2.57 1.27 24.87
N ALA A 366 3.84 1.64 24.69
CA ALA A 366 4.48 1.56 23.38
C ALA A 366 4.44 0.12 22.84
N ALA A 367 3.94 -0.04 21.61
CA ALA A 367 3.85 -1.33 20.95
C ALA A 367 5.21 -2.08 20.95
N PRO A 368 5.22 -3.42 21.16
CA PRO A 368 6.45 -4.21 21.22
C PRO A 368 7.22 -4.11 19.90
N LYS A 369 8.55 -3.95 19.99
CA LYS A 369 9.44 -3.73 18.84
C LYS A 369 10.70 -4.58 18.99
N VAL A 370 11.09 -5.26 17.91
CA VAL A 370 12.37 -5.98 17.84
C VAL A 370 13.52 -5.01 17.54
N THR A 371 14.69 -5.21 18.15
CA THR A 371 15.93 -4.47 17.80
C THR A 371 16.39 -4.86 16.40
N ILE A 372 16.78 -3.92 15.55
CA ILE A 372 17.20 -4.23 14.17
C ILE A 372 18.57 -4.89 14.21
N GLU A 373 18.66 -6.09 13.63
CA GLU A 373 19.90 -6.81 13.47
C GLU A 373 20.17 -7.04 11.98
N ARG A 374 21.37 -6.66 11.53
CA ARG A 374 21.82 -6.83 10.15
C ARG A 374 23.04 -7.73 10.12
N GLY A 375 22.97 -8.80 9.33
CA GLY A 375 24.12 -9.68 9.08
C GLY A 375 25.12 -9.03 8.13
N LEU A 376 26.39 -9.46 8.24
CA LEU A 376 27.48 -8.98 7.41
C LEU A 376 27.29 -9.37 5.92
N SER A 377 27.64 -8.45 5.02
CA SER A 377 27.78 -8.72 3.59
C SER A 377 28.98 -9.62 3.30
N GLN A 378 29.07 -10.20 2.09
CA GLN A 378 30.21 -11.06 1.75
C GLN A 378 31.55 -10.29 1.74
N LEU A 379 31.52 -9.01 1.37
CA LEU A 379 32.71 -8.15 1.43
C LEU A 379 33.14 -7.88 2.88
N GLU A 380 32.20 -7.58 3.77
CA GLU A 380 32.50 -7.40 5.20
C GLU A 380 32.99 -8.71 5.84
N ARG A 381 32.42 -9.86 5.46
CA ARG A 381 32.90 -11.17 5.88
C ARG A 381 34.33 -11.42 5.40
N ALA A 382 34.64 -11.10 4.15
CA ALA A 382 36.00 -11.25 3.61
C ALA A 382 36.99 -10.31 4.32
N ALA A 383 36.60 -9.06 4.59
CA ALA A 383 37.42 -8.10 5.34
C ALA A 383 37.64 -8.53 6.81
N ALA A 384 36.69 -9.26 7.39
CA ALA A 384 36.78 -9.74 8.76
C ALA A 384 37.77 -10.90 8.93
N LEU A 385 38.05 -11.66 7.85
CA LEU A 385 38.89 -12.86 7.90
C LEU A 385 40.29 -12.57 8.47
N PRO A 386 40.95 -13.57 9.08
CA PRO A 386 42.31 -13.43 9.59
C PRO A 386 43.29 -12.96 8.49
N THR A 387 43.88 -11.79 8.69
CA THR A 387 44.83 -11.18 7.76
C THR A 387 46.07 -10.69 8.49
N PHE A 388 47.16 -10.46 7.76
CA PHE A 388 48.34 -9.80 8.29
C PHE A 388 48.20 -8.30 8.09
N ASN A 389 48.47 -7.51 9.14
CA ASN A 389 48.56 -6.07 8.99
C ASN A 389 49.83 -5.66 8.24
N GLU A 390 49.98 -4.38 7.97
CA GLU A 390 51.17 -3.81 7.34
C GLU A 390 52.48 -4.10 8.10
N TYR A 391 52.38 -4.42 9.39
CA TYR A 391 53.51 -4.80 10.26
C TYR A 391 53.77 -6.32 10.32
N GLY A 392 53.06 -7.13 9.52
CA GLY A 392 53.23 -8.59 9.49
C GLY A 392 52.65 -9.33 10.70
N GLN A 393 51.91 -8.66 11.58
CA GLN A 393 51.20 -9.28 12.71
C GLN A 393 49.84 -9.81 12.23
N ARG A 394 49.48 -11.01 12.66
CA ARG A 394 48.16 -11.61 12.35
C ARG A 394 47.08 -10.92 13.18
N VAL A 395 46.16 -10.23 12.52
CA VAL A 395 45.01 -9.57 13.13
C VAL A 395 43.74 -10.36 12.78
N VAL A 396 42.88 -10.55 13.77
CA VAL A 396 41.57 -11.19 13.59
C VAL A 396 40.51 -10.27 14.20
N THR A 397 39.50 -9.94 13.41
CA THR A 397 38.40 -9.11 13.88
C THR A 397 37.37 -9.93 14.65
N TYR A 398 36.60 -9.29 15.52
CA TYR A 398 35.48 -9.96 16.23
C TYR A 398 34.42 -10.51 15.26
N GLN A 399 34.24 -9.83 14.13
CA GLN A 399 33.26 -10.16 13.09
C GLN A 399 33.51 -11.52 12.41
N ALA A 400 34.75 -12.03 12.42
CA ALA A 400 35.06 -13.36 11.89
C ALA A 400 34.66 -14.51 12.83
N LYS A 401 34.17 -14.22 14.05
CA LYS A 401 33.68 -15.27 14.94
C LYS A 401 32.41 -15.93 14.37
N PRO A 402 32.19 -17.24 14.60
CA PRO A 402 31.06 -17.97 14.02
C PRO A 402 29.70 -17.32 14.26
N HIS A 403 29.46 -16.75 15.46
CA HIS A 403 28.19 -16.07 15.79
C HIS A 403 27.87 -14.90 14.84
N GLU A 404 28.85 -14.03 14.55
CA GLU A 404 28.66 -12.89 13.65
C GLU A 404 28.75 -13.30 12.18
N TYR A 405 29.63 -14.26 11.85
CA TYR A 405 29.84 -14.72 10.49
C TYR A 405 28.60 -15.41 9.90
N TYR A 406 27.96 -16.28 10.68
CA TYR A 406 26.75 -17.02 10.27
C TYR A 406 25.44 -16.29 10.58
N LYS A 407 25.52 -15.03 11.02
CA LYS A 407 24.35 -14.21 11.29
C LYS A 407 23.49 -14.03 10.04
N ALA A 408 22.17 -14.21 10.20
CA ALA A 408 21.20 -13.99 9.13
C ALA A 408 21.24 -12.51 8.66
N ARG A 409 20.93 -12.28 7.37
CA ARG A 409 21.05 -10.95 6.76
C ARG A 409 20.11 -9.92 7.38
N THR A 410 18.87 -10.31 7.64
CA THR A 410 17.83 -9.45 8.21
C THR A 410 17.02 -10.25 9.22
N ASN A 411 16.67 -9.61 10.34
CA ASN A 411 15.66 -10.09 11.27
C ASN A 411 14.28 -9.45 11.03
N LEU A 412 14.22 -8.48 10.11
CA LEU A 412 12.99 -7.81 9.71
C LEU A 412 12.32 -8.59 8.59
N PRO A 413 10.98 -8.62 8.55
CA PRO A 413 10.26 -9.41 7.57
C PRO A 413 10.11 -8.65 6.25
N THR A 414 11.24 -8.41 5.59
CA THR A 414 11.37 -7.70 4.30
C THR A 414 11.31 -8.64 3.09
N VAL A 415 11.31 -9.95 3.34
CA VAL A 415 11.07 -10.98 2.33
C VAL A 415 9.60 -10.92 1.91
N ARG A 416 9.35 -10.68 0.63
CA ARG A 416 8.01 -10.63 0.04
C ARG A 416 7.94 -11.50 -1.20
N THR A 417 6.73 -11.77 -1.66
CA THR A 417 6.47 -12.54 -2.88
C THR A 417 5.76 -11.65 -3.88
N VAL A 418 6.38 -11.48 -5.05
CA VAL A 418 5.76 -10.87 -6.22
C VAL A 418 5.48 -12.00 -7.19
N ASP A 419 4.20 -12.33 -7.38
CA ASP A 419 3.76 -13.48 -8.16
C ASP A 419 4.03 -13.29 -9.66
N LYS A 420 3.91 -12.06 -10.16
CA LYS A 420 4.12 -11.74 -11.58
C LYS A 420 4.59 -10.31 -11.77
N ILE A 421 5.59 -10.11 -12.62
CA ILE A 421 5.99 -8.78 -13.12
C ILE A 421 5.98 -8.81 -14.65
N GLU A 422 5.10 -8.04 -15.27
CA GLU A 422 4.95 -8.03 -16.73
C GLU A 422 5.17 -6.63 -17.29
N VAL A 423 6.14 -6.49 -18.21
CA VAL A 423 6.42 -5.24 -18.93
C VAL A 423 5.91 -5.40 -20.36
N VAL A 424 4.90 -4.60 -20.71
CA VAL A 424 4.21 -4.65 -22.01
C VAL A 424 4.33 -3.28 -22.68
N ARG A 425 4.74 -3.26 -23.94
CA ARG A 425 4.65 -2.05 -24.77
C ARG A 425 3.30 -2.03 -25.48
N GLN A 426 2.56 -0.94 -25.33
CA GLN A 426 1.32 -0.66 -26.04
C GLN A 426 1.47 0.66 -26.77
N GLU A 427 1.59 0.62 -28.10
CA GLU A 427 1.74 1.83 -28.93
C GLU A 427 2.86 2.77 -28.43
N ASP A 428 2.50 3.93 -27.86
CA ASP A 428 3.38 4.95 -27.30
C ASP A 428 3.61 4.84 -25.78
N GLU A 429 3.03 3.83 -25.13
CA GLU A 429 3.13 3.58 -23.69
C GLU A 429 3.85 2.27 -23.34
N VAL A 430 4.45 2.23 -22.16
CA VAL A 430 4.98 1.04 -21.52
C VAL A 430 4.22 0.83 -20.21
N LEU A 431 3.52 -0.29 -20.11
CA LEU A 431 2.79 -0.72 -18.93
C LEU A 431 3.61 -1.73 -18.15
N ILE A 432 3.73 -1.51 -16.85
CA ILE A 432 4.41 -2.44 -15.93
C ILE A 432 3.39 -2.93 -14.92
N TRP A 433 3.05 -4.21 -15.00
CA TRP A 433 2.11 -4.89 -14.12
C TRP A 433 2.83 -5.55 -12.97
N PHE A 434 2.35 -5.34 -11.76
CA PHE A 434 2.80 -6.01 -10.55
C PHE A 434 1.64 -6.75 -9.93
N VAL A 435 1.77 -8.08 -9.82
CA VAL A 435 0.81 -8.93 -9.12
C VAL A 435 1.52 -9.53 -7.92
N GLY A 436 0.94 -9.37 -6.74
CA GLY A 436 1.50 -9.97 -5.54
C GLY A 436 0.56 -9.84 -4.35
N GLN A 437 0.81 -10.64 -3.32
CA GLN A 437 -0.02 -10.64 -2.12
C GLN A 437 0.18 -9.37 -1.29
N SER A 438 1.42 -8.94 -1.07
CA SER A 438 1.73 -7.71 -0.34
C SER A 438 3.00 -7.05 -0.86
N PHE A 439 3.03 -5.72 -0.73
CA PHE A 439 4.15 -4.89 -1.15
C PHE A 439 4.63 -4.08 0.05
N LEU A 440 5.90 -3.70 0.06
CA LEU A 440 6.52 -2.78 1.00
C LEU A 440 6.26 -1.32 0.58
N ARG A 441 6.45 -0.39 1.52
CA ARG A 441 6.30 1.05 1.25
C ARG A 441 7.22 1.51 0.14
N HIS A 442 6.65 2.17 -0.88
CA HIS A 442 7.33 2.64 -2.09
C HIS A 442 8.00 1.53 -2.94
N GLN A 443 7.76 0.24 -2.64
CA GLN A 443 8.44 -0.88 -3.32
C GLN A 443 8.26 -0.80 -4.83
N ILE A 444 7.00 -0.73 -5.29
CA ILE A 444 6.67 -0.72 -6.72
C ILE A 444 7.34 0.46 -7.42
N ARG A 445 7.27 1.66 -6.83
CA ARG A 445 7.83 2.88 -7.43
C ARG A 445 9.37 2.84 -7.53
N ASN A 446 10.03 2.24 -6.54
CA ASN A 446 11.48 2.04 -6.58
C ASN A 446 11.87 0.96 -7.59
N MET A 447 11.10 -0.12 -7.70
CA MET A 447 11.28 -1.15 -8.72
C MET A 447 11.12 -0.58 -10.13
N VAL A 448 10.08 0.23 -10.37
CA VAL A 448 9.88 0.94 -11.64
C VAL A 448 11.04 1.87 -11.96
N GLY A 449 11.59 2.58 -10.96
CA GLY A 449 12.78 3.41 -11.13
C GLY A 449 13.99 2.62 -11.62
N VAL A 450 14.21 1.42 -11.06
CA VAL A 450 15.29 0.50 -11.49
C VAL A 450 15.01 -0.05 -12.89
N LEU A 451 13.79 -0.47 -13.20
CA LEU A 451 13.43 -0.95 -14.54
C LEU A 451 13.64 0.15 -15.59
N LYS A 452 13.28 1.41 -15.28
CA LYS A 452 13.52 2.56 -16.16
C LYS A 452 15.01 2.82 -16.35
N ALA A 453 15.83 2.71 -15.30
CA ALA A 453 17.28 2.83 -15.42
C ALA A 453 17.88 1.70 -16.28
N GLY A 454 17.38 0.48 -16.12
CA GLY A 454 17.68 -0.67 -16.96
C GLY A 454 17.30 -0.45 -18.43
N GLY A 455 16.12 0.11 -18.68
CA GLY A 455 15.65 0.46 -20.02
C GLY A 455 16.48 1.53 -20.72
N HIS A 456 17.16 2.41 -19.95
CA HIS A 456 18.16 3.35 -20.47
C HIS A 456 19.56 2.74 -20.64
N GLY A 457 19.75 1.49 -20.20
CA GLY A 457 21.02 0.80 -20.23
C GLY A 457 22.02 1.21 -19.16
N LEU A 458 21.54 1.83 -18.07
CA LEU A 458 22.38 2.28 -16.96
C LEU A 458 22.63 1.20 -15.89
N TRP A 459 21.82 0.13 -15.90
CA TRP A 459 21.82 -0.91 -14.87
C TRP A 459 21.90 -2.30 -15.48
N ASP A 460 22.85 -3.10 -15.02
CA ASP A 460 23.06 -4.47 -15.47
C ASP A 460 22.44 -5.52 -14.53
N ASP A 461 22.31 -6.76 -15.02
CA ASP A 461 21.69 -7.86 -14.27
C ASP A 461 22.46 -8.19 -12.97
N GLN A 462 23.79 -8.04 -12.97
CA GLN A 462 24.63 -8.24 -11.79
C GLN A 462 24.40 -7.17 -10.72
N GLU A 463 24.22 -5.91 -11.13
CA GLU A 463 23.94 -4.80 -10.22
C GLU A 463 22.58 -4.97 -9.56
N LEU A 464 21.58 -5.45 -10.32
CA LEU A 464 20.27 -5.79 -9.80
C LEU A 464 20.35 -6.91 -8.76
N GLN A 465 21.12 -7.96 -9.02
CA GLN A 465 21.34 -9.03 -8.04
C GLN A 465 22.04 -8.51 -6.78
N HIS A 466 23.07 -7.67 -6.93
CA HIS A 466 23.75 -7.06 -5.79
C HIS A 466 22.80 -6.14 -4.99
N ALA A 467 21.94 -5.39 -5.68
CA ALA A 467 20.90 -4.56 -5.07
C ALA A 467 19.95 -5.40 -4.19
N LEU A 468 19.41 -6.49 -4.74
CA LEU A 468 18.56 -7.45 -3.99
C LEU A 468 19.28 -8.05 -2.78
N GLN A 469 20.59 -8.29 -2.88
CA GLN A 469 21.39 -8.83 -1.78
C GLN A 469 21.76 -7.79 -0.70
N SER A 470 21.71 -6.49 -1.01
CA SER A 470 22.11 -5.43 -0.07
C SER A 470 21.16 -5.26 1.12
N GLY A 471 19.90 -5.69 0.98
CA GLY A 471 18.88 -5.67 2.03
C GLY A 471 18.33 -4.28 2.36
N PHE A 472 17.70 -4.18 3.53
CA PHE A 472 17.06 -2.96 4.02
C PHE A 472 18.07 -1.95 4.59
N GLU A 473 17.91 -0.69 4.21
CA GLU A 473 18.73 0.42 4.72
C GLU A 473 17.87 1.30 5.62
N VAL A 474 18.37 1.58 6.83
CA VAL A 474 17.61 2.33 7.86
C VAL A 474 17.89 3.83 7.75
N SER A 475 19.08 4.21 7.27
CA SER A 475 19.50 5.61 7.21
C SER A 475 18.89 6.36 6.03
N ARG A 476 18.09 7.40 6.32
CA ARG A 476 17.48 8.30 5.30
C ARG A 476 18.51 8.98 4.40
N LYS A 477 19.60 9.48 4.97
CA LYS A 477 20.66 10.20 4.23
C LYS A 477 21.35 9.24 3.25
N LYS A 478 21.69 8.04 3.72
CA LYS A 478 22.33 7.01 2.91
C LYS A 478 21.41 6.51 1.80
N PHE A 479 20.16 6.20 2.13
CA PHE A 479 19.13 5.81 1.16
C PHE A 479 18.97 6.83 0.04
N LYS A 480 18.83 8.12 0.37
CA LYS A 480 18.65 9.19 -0.63
C LYS A 480 19.85 9.36 -1.57
N ARG A 481 21.07 9.10 -1.08
CA ARG A 481 22.31 9.25 -1.85
C ARG A 481 22.59 8.04 -2.75
N GLU A 482 22.31 6.84 -2.27
CA GLU A 482 22.72 5.58 -2.92
C GLU A 482 21.62 4.96 -3.78
N ARG A 483 20.37 5.37 -3.65
CA ARG A 483 19.24 4.85 -4.42
C ARG A 483 18.82 5.82 -5.53
N LEU A 484 18.26 5.25 -6.59
CA LEU A 484 17.60 6.02 -7.64
C LEU A 484 16.40 6.79 -7.07
N PRO A 485 16.04 7.96 -7.64
CA PRO A 485 14.81 8.64 -7.29
C PRO A 485 13.59 7.73 -7.50
N PRO A 486 12.63 7.68 -6.55
CA PRO A 486 11.42 6.89 -6.72
C PRO A 486 10.61 7.41 -7.91
N ALA A 487 10.00 6.51 -8.67
CA ALA A 487 9.11 6.89 -9.75
C ALA A 487 7.95 7.77 -9.22
N PRO A 488 7.41 8.73 -9.99
CA PRO A 488 6.28 9.56 -9.57
C PRO A 488 5.05 8.73 -9.15
N VAL A 489 4.26 9.24 -8.19
CA VAL A 489 3.07 8.54 -7.67
C VAL A 489 1.92 8.45 -8.67
N HIS A 490 1.73 9.50 -9.47
CA HIS A 490 0.58 9.64 -10.36
C HIS A 490 0.59 8.63 -11.52
N GLY A 491 1.75 8.05 -11.86
CA GLY A 491 1.85 6.98 -12.86
C GLY A 491 1.44 5.60 -12.33
N LEU A 492 1.27 5.44 -11.01
CA LEU A 492 0.87 4.19 -10.37
C LEU A 492 -0.64 4.16 -10.16
N THR A 493 -1.27 3.08 -10.57
CA THR A 493 -2.70 2.83 -10.35
C THR A 493 -2.93 1.46 -9.71
N LEU A 494 -3.70 1.41 -8.62
CA LEU A 494 -4.24 0.15 -8.11
C LEU A 494 -5.33 -0.32 -9.07
N TRP A 495 -5.10 -1.45 -9.74
CA TRP A 495 -6.00 -1.96 -10.76
C TRP A 495 -7.14 -2.77 -10.17
N ASP A 496 -6.83 -3.75 -9.32
CA ASP A 496 -7.84 -4.60 -8.68
C ASP A 496 -7.27 -5.35 -7.47
N VAL A 497 -8.17 -5.91 -6.66
CA VAL A 497 -7.84 -6.84 -5.57
C VAL A 497 -8.54 -8.18 -5.83
N GLU A 498 -7.75 -9.24 -5.98
CA GLU A 498 -8.25 -10.57 -6.25
C GLU A 498 -8.64 -11.29 -4.96
N TYR A 499 -9.83 -11.89 -4.96
CA TYR A 499 -10.41 -12.66 -3.87
C TYR A 499 -10.59 -14.13 -4.26
N PRO A 500 -10.64 -15.07 -3.29
CA PRO A 500 -10.84 -16.48 -3.58
C PRO A 500 -12.23 -16.74 -4.18
N ALA A 501 -12.40 -17.92 -4.79
CA ALA A 501 -13.62 -18.30 -5.49
C ALA A 501 -14.90 -18.21 -4.63
N GLN A 502 -14.77 -18.37 -3.31
CA GLN A 502 -15.86 -18.25 -2.33
C GLN A 502 -16.52 -16.86 -2.32
N HIS A 503 -15.78 -15.80 -2.67
CA HIS A 503 -16.27 -14.41 -2.71
C HIS A 503 -16.45 -13.89 -4.14
N ARG A 504 -16.48 -14.79 -5.12
CA ARG A 504 -16.56 -14.40 -6.54
C ARG A 504 -17.93 -13.87 -6.94
N SER A 505 -19.00 -14.35 -6.30
CA SER A 505 -20.37 -13.84 -6.51
C SER A 505 -20.54 -12.41 -6.06
N ASP A 506 -19.70 -11.94 -5.11
CA ASP A 506 -19.73 -10.58 -4.60
C ASP A 506 -19.08 -9.57 -5.57
N PHE A 507 -18.39 -10.06 -6.61
CA PHE A 507 -17.82 -9.20 -7.66
C PHE A 507 -18.86 -8.94 -8.75
N VAL A 508 -19.28 -7.68 -8.86
CA VAL A 508 -20.17 -7.22 -9.92
C VAL A 508 -19.42 -6.24 -10.84
N PRO A 509 -19.43 -6.46 -12.17
CA PRO A 509 -18.67 -5.63 -13.10
C PRO A 509 -19.19 -4.19 -13.17
N TYR A 510 -20.51 -4.01 -13.25
CA TYR A 510 -21.19 -2.71 -13.30
C TYR A 510 -22.54 -2.77 -12.60
N VAL A 511 -23.03 -1.63 -12.11
CA VAL A 511 -24.39 -1.47 -11.60
C VAL A 511 -25.08 -0.39 -12.44
N ASP A 512 -26.24 -0.72 -13.00
CA ASP A 512 -27.05 0.18 -13.82
C ASP A 512 -28.31 0.66 -13.08
N ALA A 513 -29.00 1.65 -13.67
CA ALA A 513 -30.24 2.18 -13.10
C ALA A 513 -31.43 1.23 -13.28
N GLY A 514 -31.29 0.21 -14.13
CA GLY A 514 -32.34 -0.69 -14.58
C GLY A 514 -32.85 -0.32 -15.98
N PRO A 515 -33.71 -1.17 -16.57
CA PRO A 515 -34.29 -0.93 -17.88
C PRO A 515 -35.28 0.23 -17.84
N TYR A 516 -35.51 0.86 -18.99
CA TYR A 516 -36.66 1.73 -19.17
C TYR A 516 -37.96 0.93 -18.96
N GLU A 517 -38.98 1.56 -18.38
CA GLU A 517 -40.32 0.98 -18.37
C GLU A 517 -40.77 0.75 -19.82
N PRO A 518 -41.22 -0.47 -20.16
CA PRO A 518 -41.62 -0.78 -21.52
C PRO A 518 -42.77 0.14 -21.91
N ILE A 519 -42.59 0.87 -23.01
CA ILE A 519 -43.73 1.47 -23.70
C ILE A 519 -44.43 0.31 -24.40
N ASP A 520 -45.64 -0.03 -23.96
CA ASP A 520 -46.50 -0.93 -24.71
C ASP A 520 -46.75 -0.29 -26.09
N ILE A 521 -45.98 -0.72 -27.09
CA ILE A 521 -46.32 -0.48 -28.48
C ILE A 521 -47.49 -1.40 -28.78
N SER A 522 -48.68 -1.02 -28.27
CA SER A 522 -49.92 -1.55 -28.81
C SER A 522 -49.90 -1.20 -30.29
N THR A 523 -49.64 -2.22 -31.10
CA THR A 523 -49.86 -2.18 -32.54
C THR A 523 -51.38 -2.06 -32.70
N GLN A 524 -51.89 -0.84 -32.63
CA GLN A 524 -53.22 -0.50 -33.12
C GLN A 524 -53.19 -0.73 -34.63
N HIS A 525 -53.56 -1.95 -35.03
CA HIS A 525 -53.86 -2.33 -36.39
C HIS A 525 -55.35 -2.60 -36.53
#